data_AF-A0A1J1LEY9-F1
#
_entry.id   AF-A0A1J1LEY9-F1
#
_cell.length_a   1.000
_cell.length_b   1.000
_cell.length_c   1.000
_cell.angle_alpha   90.00
_cell.angle_beta   90.00
_cell.angle_gamma   90.00
#
_symmetry.space_group_name_H-M   'P 1'
#
loop_
_entity.id
_entity.type
_entity.pdbx_description
1 polymer ?
#
loop_
_entity_poly.entity_id
_entity_poly.type
_entity_poly.pdbx_seq_one_letter_code
_entity_poly.pdbx_strand_id
1 'polypeptide(L)' 'MLWTIQTRSKISITQMTDRIINSGQLSHSDYLRLTSAILSDKDITEPERNQINRVFDYVQTGRLKFNDM' A
#
# COMPACT_ATOMS: atom_id res chain seq x y z
N MET A 1 14.44 -25.30 -5.89
CA MET A 1 14.02 -23.89 -5.77
C MET A 1 13.36 -23.49 -7.08
N LEU A 2 12.03 -23.51 -7.16
CA LEU A 2 11.31 -23.09 -8.36
C LEU A 2 10.01 -22.40 -7.91
N TRP A 3 10.06 -21.10 -7.70
CA TRP A 3 8.86 -20.26 -7.54
C TRP A 3 8.55 -19.64 -8.89
N THR A 4 7.69 -20.29 -9.66
CA THR A 4 7.08 -19.78 -10.88
C THR A 4 5.69 -20.46 -10.90
N ILE A 5 4.51 -19.88 -11.11
CA ILE A 5 3.96 -18.62 -11.63
C ILE A 5 2.47 -18.68 -11.24
N GLN A 6 1.81 -17.55 -10.94
CA GLN A 6 0.43 -17.22 -11.42
C GLN A 6 0.00 -15.86 -10.84
N THR A 7 0.08 -14.75 -11.59
CA THR A 7 -0.78 -14.28 -12.70
C THR A 7 -1.89 -13.33 -12.23
N ARG A 8 -1.97 -12.20 -12.94
CA ARG A 8 -3.10 -11.29 -13.10
C ARG A 8 -3.23 -10.16 -12.05
N SER A 9 -2.61 -9.02 -12.40
CA SER A 9 -2.92 -7.65 -12.00
C SER A 9 -3.15 -7.36 -10.51
N LYS A 10 -2.11 -7.54 -9.69
CA LYS A 10 -1.99 -6.85 -8.41
C LYS A 10 -0.63 -6.18 -8.38
N ILE A 11 -0.61 -4.85 -8.48
CA ILE A 11 0.54 -4.08 -7.99
C ILE A 11 0.77 -4.59 -6.56
N SER A 12 1.97 -5.08 -6.25
CA SER A 12 2.25 -5.59 -4.91
C SER A 12 2.07 -4.47 -3.89
N ILE A 13 1.71 -4.80 -2.64
CA ILE A 13 1.55 -3.78 -1.59
C ILE A 13 2.82 -2.94 -1.49
N THR A 14 3.99 -3.58 -1.59
CA THR A 14 5.29 -2.92 -1.70
C THR A 14 5.33 -1.88 -2.82
N GLN A 15 5.06 -2.25 -4.08
CA GLN A 15 5.09 -1.32 -5.21
C GLN A 15 4.10 -0.15 -5.03
N MET A 16 2.94 -0.42 -4.46
CA MET A 16 1.93 0.60 -4.19
C MET A 16 2.40 1.60 -3.12
N THR A 17 2.89 1.10 -2.00
CA THR A 17 3.42 1.94 -0.91
C THR A 17 4.64 2.75 -1.36
N ASP A 18 5.55 2.17 -2.15
CA ASP A 18 6.69 2.88 -2.74
C ASP A 18 6.24 4.02 -3.66
N ARG A 19 5.24 3.78 -4.52
CA ARG A 19 4.67 4.84 -5.38
C ARG A 19 4.09 5.98 -4.56
N ILE A 20 3.32 5.68 -3.52
CA ILE A 20 2.70 6.67 -2.64
C ILE A 20 3.78 7.51 -1.95
N ILE A 21 4.77 6.85 -1.34
CA ILE A 21 5.87 7.50 -0.62
C ILE A 21 6.67 8.40 -1.57
N ASN A 22 7.04 7.90 -2.76
CA ASN A 22 7.83 8.67 -3.73
C ASN A 22 7.06 9.84 -4.34
N SER A 23 5.74 9.69 -4.53
CA SER A 23 4.90 10.78 -5.03
C SER A 23 4.60 11.85 -3.98
N GLY A 24 4.76 11.55 -2.69
CA GLY A 24 4.36 12.43 -1.61
C GLY A 24 2.83 12.55 -1.45
N GLN A 25 2.07 11.77 -2.21
CA GLN A 25 0.62 11.90 -2.34
C GLN A 25 -0.07 10.56 -2.10
N LEU A 26 -1.21 10.62 -1.41
CA LEU A 26 -2.10 9.49 -1.22
C LEU A 26 -3.46 9.82 -1.85
N SER A 27 -3.84 9.08 -2.89
CA SER A 27 -5.18 9.24 -3.46
C SER A 27 -6.23 8.51 -2.63
N HIS A 28 -7.50 8.90 -2.78
CA HIS A 28 -8.60 8.17 -2.15
C HIS A 28 -8.65 6.70 -2.62
N SER A 29 -8.34 6.45 -3.89
CA SER A 29 -8.25 5.09 -4.44
C SER A 29 -7.13 4.26 -3.78
N ASP A 30 -6.00 4.89 -3.48
CA ASP A 30 -4.89 4.24 -2.80
C ASP A 30 -5.26 3.91 -1.34
N TYR A 31 -5.87 4.88 -0.65
CA TYR A 31 -6.37 4.70 0.71
C TYR A 31 -7.36 3.53 0.81
N LEU A 32 -8.37 3.49 -0.06
CA LEU A 32 -9.36 2.41 -0.09
C LEU A 32 -8.69 1.05 -0.34
N ARG A 33 -7.69 0.99 -1.21
CA ARG A 33 -6.99 -0.25 -1.53
C ARG A 33 -6.14 -0.75 -0.36
N LEU A 34 -5.44 0.14 0.34
CA LEU A 34 -4.65 -0.19 1.54
C LEU A 34 -5.55 -0.66 2.68
N THR A 35 -6.64 0.06 2.94
CA THR A 35 -7.62 -0.32 3.99
C THR A 35 -8.30 -1.63 3.66
N SER A 36 -8.72 -1.84 2.41
CA SER A 36 -9.30 -3.11 1.95
C SER A 36 -8.31 -4.25 2.07
N ALA A 37 -7.02 -4.02 1.83
CA ALA A 37 -5.98 -5.02 2.01
C ALA A 37 -5.91 -5.45 3.48
N ILE A 38 -5.82 -4.50 4.42
CA ILE A 38 -5.77 -4.80 5.86
C ILE A 38 -7.03 -5.53 6.34
N LEU A 39 -8.21 -5.09 5.89
CA LEU A 39 -9.50 -5.64 6.33
C LEU A 39 -9.84 -6.98 5.69
N SER A 40 -9.23 -7.32 4.55
CA SER A 40 -9.57 -8.54 3.81
C SER A 40 -9.09 -9.82 4.52
N ASP A 41 -8.32 -9.74 5.61
CA ASP A 41 -7.70 -10.87 6.33
C ASP A 41 -7.00 -11.89 5.40
N LYS A 42 -6.66 -11.45 4.18
CA LYS A 42 -5.82 -12.20 3.25
C LYS A 42 -4.40 -12.12 3.77
N ASP A 43 -3.61 -13.16 3.51
CA ASP A 43 -2.18 -13.34 3.86
C ASP A 43 -1.30 -12.09 3.60
N ILE A 44 -1.52 -11.03 4.36
CA ILE A 44 -0.65 -9.87 4.45
C ILE A 44 0.43 -10.29 5.39
N THR A 45 1.62 -10.37 4.84
CA THR A 45 2.81 -10.64 5.60
C THR A 45 3.07 -9.47 6.56
N GLU A 46 3.69 -9.75 7.70
CA GLU A 46 4.12 -8.71 8.64
C GLU A 46 4.91 -7.55 7.99
N PRO A 47 5.86 -7.78 7.06
CA PRO A 47 6.52 -6.68 6.36
C PRO A 47 5.57 -5.84 5.51
N GLU A 48 4.59 -6.43 4.82
CA GLU A 48 3.59 -5.67 4.07
C GLU A 48 2.72 -4.82 5.00
N ARG A 49 2.30 -5.37 6.15
CA ARG A 49 1.56 -4.61 7.18
C ARG A 49 2.38 -3.41 7.66
N ASN A 50 3.67 -3.59 7.91
CA ASN A 50 4.57 -2.51 8.32
C ASN A 50 4.71 -1.42 7.24
N GLN A 51 4.72 -1.79 5.96
CA GLN A 51 4.73 -0.82 4.86
C GLN A 51 3.45 0.00 4.81
N ILE A 52 2.28 -0.62 4.99
CA ILE A 52 1.00 0.09 5.02
C ILE A 52 0.93 1.03 6.23
N ASN A 53 1.31 0.57 7.42
CA ASN A 53 1.33 1.39 8.62
C ASN A 53 2.21 2.64 8.45
N ARG A 54 3.40 2.48 7.86
CA ARG A 54 4.29 3.60 7.57
C ARG A 54 3.67 4.65 6.64
N VAL A 55 2.88 4.23 5.65
CA VAL A 55 2.12 5.17 4.81
C VAL A 55 1.13 5.96 5.66
N PHE A 56 0.37 5.31 6.55
CA PHE A 56 -0.56 6.01 7.42
C PHE A 56 0.14 6.92 8.44
N ASP A 57 1.29 6.53 8.97
CA ASP A 57 2.11 7.38 9.84
C ASP A 57 2.58 8.64 9.09
N TYR A 58 2.95 8.50 7.82
CA TYR A 58 3.35 9.65 7.01
C TYR A 58 2.18 10.58 6.70
N VAL A 59 0.96 10.05 6.57
CA VAL A 59 -0.24 10.89 6.48
C VAL A 59 -0.49 11.63 7.80
N GLN A 60 -0.45 10.92 8.94
CA GLN A 60 -0.67 11.52 10.27
C GLN A 60 0.35 12.60 10.61
N THR A 61 1.62 12.39 10.23
CA THR A 61 2.71 13.36 10.43
C THR A 61 2.74 14.47 9.38
N GLY A 62 1.82 14.46 8.40
CA GLY A 62 1.74 15.47 7.34
C GLY A 62 2.82 15.36 6.26
N ARG A 63 3.60 14.28 6.25
CA ARG A 63 4.61 13.98 5.22
C ARG A 63 3.99 13.53 3.90
N LEU A 64 2.83 12.89 3.96
CA LEU A 64 1.98 12.59 2.80
C LEU A 64 0.74 13.47 2.84
N LYS A 65 0.36 14.00 1.68
CA LYS A 65 -0.89 14.75 1.52
C LYS A 65 -1.93 13.90 0.81
N PHE A 66 -3.18 14.01 1.22
CA PHE A 66 -4.28 13.49 0.42
C PHE A 66 -4.39 14.30 -0.87
N ASN A 67 -4.38 13.61 -2.01
CA ASN A 67 -4.65 14.23 -3.30
C ASN A 67 -5.94 13.62 -3.86
N ASP A 68 -7.00 14.43 -3.88
CA ASP A 68 -8.31 14.09 -4.45
C ASP A 68 -8.48 14.88 -5.76
N MET A 69 -7.57 14.64 -6.70
CA MET A 69 -7.62 15.20 -8.06
C MET A 69 -7.90 14.10 -9.07
#